data_AF-A0A250JS53-F1
#
_entry.id   AF-A0A250JS53-F1
#
_cell.length_a   1.000
_cell.length_b   1.000
_cell.length_c   1.000
_cell.angle_alpha   90.00
_cell.angle_beta   90.00
_cell.angle_gamma   90.00
#
_symmetry.space_group_name_H-M   'P 1'
#
loop_
_entity.id
_entity.type
_entity.pdbx_description
1 polymer ?
#
loop_
_entity_poly.entity_id
_entity_poly.type
_entity_poly.pdbx_seq_one_letter_code
_entity_poly.pdbx_strand_id
1 'polypeptide(L)'
;MNPIGKFINKVRTGAEKAIDRTQDVVGDAVDNVKDAAAAGGRKVGQFVDGFENAASGAARGVGNVVGGAARGVQEFFGGGNQPDRVHDGKLLGADGQTFPPGTALADIPGVNPANNPNPQSTVLYVNGILTTKEAQSESLQAIANATGSRVIGIHNATEGMGADLAQCVKDKLDKGTNPAVDTLADALYTEIKAGRDVHLMAHSQGGLISSRALNDVYNRLRIEDGMSKSDAQALMGNINVETFGAAATTYPDGPNYVHYVNRGDPVPSMFGLGPIPDKWNPIADGGQGSKVHHFNEFHLNPFDGHKFEDVYLKNRVPFDQAREGNFNQ
;
A
#
# COMPACT_ATOMS: atom_id res chain seq x y z
N MET A 1 -33.09 60.52 -36.78
CA MET A 1 -32.69 59.53 -35.75
C MET A 1 -31.44 58.79 -36.26
N ASN A 2 -30.33 58.83 -35.53
CA ASN A 2 -28.99 58.50 -36.04
C ASN A 2 -28.72 56.97 -35.98
N PRO A 3 -28.47 56.27 -37.11
CA PRO A 3 -28.35 54.80 -37.16
C PRO A 3 -27.09 54.23 -36.48
N ILE A 4 -26.08 55.07 -36.20
CA ILE A 4 -24.81 54.64 -35.59
C ILE A 4 -24.96 54.28 -34.09
N GLY A 5 -25.87 54.94 -33.37
CA GLY A 5 -26.09 54.69 -31.93
C GLY A 5 -26.74 53.33 -31.62
N LYS A 6 -27.54 52.79 -32.54
CA LYS A 6 -28.16 51.46 -32.39
C LYS A 6 -27.16 50.30 -32.59
N PHE A 7 -26.10 50.52 -33.38
CA PHE A 7 -25.10 49.49 -33.65
C PHE A 7 -24.13 49.34 -32.46
N ILE A 8 -23.66 50.45 -31.88
CA ILE A 8 -22.72 50.45 -30.75
C ILE A 8 -23.36 49.81 -29.49
N ASN A 9 -24.64 50.10 -29.19
CA ASN A 9 -25.34 49.46 -28.07
C ASN A 9 -25.60 47.96 -28.29
N LYS A 10 -25.75 47.50 -29.53
CA LYS A 10 -25.97 46.09 -29.86
C LYS A 10 -24.69 45.26 -29.80
N VAL A 11 -23.54 45.85 -30.14
CA VAL A 11 -22.22 45.21 -30.00
C VAL A 11 -21.80 45.13 -28.53
N ARG A 12 -22.03 46.20 -27.74
CA ARG A 12 -21.72 46.22 -26.30
C ARG A 12 -22.51 45.19 -25.49
N THR A 13 -23.83 45.10 -25.73
CA THR A 13 -24.70 44.10 -25.05
C THR A 13 -24.43 42.67 -25.51
N GLY A 14 -23.90 42.46 -26.72
CA GLY A 14 -23.46 41.15 -27.21
C GLY A 14 -22.17 40.67 -26.53
N ALA A 15 -21.21 41.58 -26.32
CA ALA A 15 -19.95 41.28 -25.63
C ALA A 15 -20.15 41.05 -24.12
N GLU A 16 -20.97 41.85 -23.45
CA GLU A 16 -21.32 41.67 -22.03
C GLU A 16 -22.02 40.32 -21.79
N LYS A 17 -22.98 39.94 -22.66
CA LYS A 17 -23.65 38.61 -22.57
C LYS A 17 -22.74 37.43 -22.90
N ALA A 18 -21.70 37.62 -23.72
CA ALA A 18 -20.73 36.57 -24.02
C ALA A 18 -19.75 36.38 -22.86
N ILE A 19 -19.35 37.46 -22.18
CA ILE A 19 -18.48 37.42 -21.00
C ILE A 19 -19.23 36.81 -19.81
N ASP A 20 -20.48 37.20 -19.56
CA ASP A 20 -21.31 36.62 -18.48
C ASP A 20 -21.53 35.11 -18.69
N ARG A 21 -21.87 34.67 -19.90
CA ARG A 21 -21.99 33.23 -20.21
C ARG A 21 -20.67 32.47 -20.06
N THR A 22 -19.53 33.13 -20.30
CA THR A 22 -18.22 32.49 -20.14
C THR A 22 -17.85 32.38 -18.66
N GLN A 23 -18.22 33.36 -17.83
CA GLN A 23 -18.03 33.31 -16.39
C GLN A 23 -18.97 32.29 -15.72
N ASP A 24 -20.24 32.22 -16.13
CA ASP A 24 -21.21 31.25 -15.61
C ASP A 24 -20.82 29.80 -15.96
N VAL A 25 -20.38 29.56 -17.20
CA VAL A 25 -19.92 28.21 -17.63
C VAL A 25 -18.64 27.79 -16.91
N VAL A 26 -17.75 28.74 -16.60
CA VAL A 26 -16.55 28.46 -15.79
C VAL A 26 -16.92 28.25 -14.32
N GLY A 27 -17.89 28.99 -13.78
CA GLY A 27 -18.44 28.80 -12.44
C GLY A 27 -19.08 27.42 -12.28
N ASP A 28 -19.96 27.04 -13.20
CA ASP A 28 -20.62 25.74 -13.22
C ASP A 28 -19.62 24.59 -13.40
N ALA A 29 -18.59 24.76 -14.22
CA ALA A 29 -17.54 23.75 -14.36
C ALA A 29 -16.72 23.58 -13.07
N VAL A 30 -16.38 24.69 -12.40
CA VAL A 30 -15.66 24.67 -11.13
C VAL A 30 -16.50 24.07 -10.01
N ASP A 31 -17.80 24.36 -9.97
CA ASP A 31 -18.70 23.84 -8.95
C ASP A 31 -19.03 22.36 -9.18
N ASN A 32 -19.17 21.91 -10.43
CA ASN A 32 -19.25 20.48 -10.76
C ASN A 32 -17.99 19.71 -10.38
N VAL A 33 -16.79 20.31 -10.54
CA VAL A 33 -15.53 19.71 -10.10
C VAL A 33 -15.45 19.64 -8.58
N LYS A 34 -15.89 20.69 -7.86
CA LYS A 34 -15.96 20.68 -6.39
C LYS A 34 -16.97 19.66 -5.88
N ASP A 35 -18.13 19.52 -6.50
CA ASP A 35 -19.16 18.56 -6.12
C ASP A 35 -18.72 17.13 -6.39
N ALA A 36 -18.05 16.88 -7.52
CA ALA A 36 -17.44 15.60 -7.82
C ALA A 36 -16.31 15.26 -6.84
N ALA A 37 -15.45 16.22 -6.50
CA ALA A 37 -14.41 16.07 -5.49
C ALA A 37 -14.98 15.84 -4.09
N ALA A 38 -16.07 16.53 -3.73
CA ALA A 38 -16.75 16.37 -2.45
C ALA A 38 -17.54 15.05 -2.37
N ALA A 39 -18.12 14.57 -3.46
CA ALA A 39 -18.73 13.25 -3.55
C ALA A 39 -17.68 12.14 -3.47
N GLY A 40 -16.52 12.32 -4.11
CA GLY A 40 -15.36 11.43 -3.98
C GLY A 40 -14.84 11.38 -2.55
N GLY A 41 -14.62 12.54 -1.93
CA GLY A 41 -14.18 12.64 -0.54
C GLY A 41 -15.14 12.00 0.46
N ARG A 42 -16.46 12.16 0.28
CA ARG A 42 -17.48 11.51 1.12
C ARG A 42 -17.46 9.98 0.99
N LYS A 43 -17.31 9.45 -0.23
CA LYS A 43 -17.21 7.99 -0.46
C LYS A 43 -15.94 7.40 0.16
N VAL A 44 -14.82 8.10 0.04
CA VAL A 44 -13.55 7.73 0.68
C VAL A 44 -13.71 7.70 2.20
N GLY A 45 -14.29 8.74 2.80
CA GLY A 45 -14.54 8.79 4.25
C GLY A 45 -15.44 7.66 4.76
N GLN A 46 -16.55 7.40 4.08
CA GLN A 46 -17.45 6.29 4.45
C GLN A 46 -16.79 4.91 4.35
N PHE A 47 -15.95 4.70 3.33
CA PHE A 47 -15.20 3.46 3.16
C PHE A 47 -14.17 3.27 4.28
N VAL A 48 -13.43 4.34 4.58
CA VAL A 48 -12.49 4.46 5.69
C VAL A 48 -13.16 4.07 7.02
N ASP A 49 -14.29 4.69 7.35
CA ASP A 49 -14.98 4.46 8.61
C ASP A 49 -15.47 3.00 8.69
N GLY A 50 -15.96 2.46 7.56
CA GLY A 50 -16.39 1.07 7.45
C GLY A 50 -15.25 0.08 7.72
N PHE A 51 -14.04 0.35 7.22
CA PHE A 51 -12.88 -0.51 7.39
C PHE A 51 -12.42 -0.55 8.84
N GLU A 52 -12.31 0.62 9.47
CA GLU A 52 -11.90 0.74 10.86
C GLU A 52 -12.89 0.01 11.79
N ASN A 53 -14.18 0.11 11.49
CA ASN A 53 -15.22 -0.62 12.20
C ASN A 53 -15.15 -2.14 11.98
N ALA A 54 -14.92 -2.60 10.74
CA ALA A 54 -14.80 -4.02 10.43
C ALA A 54 -13.58 -4.67 11.10
N ALA A 55 -12.42 -4.01 11.03
CA ALA A 55 -11.20 -4.44 11.70
C ALA A 55 -11.35 -4.44 13.23
N SER A 56 -11.97 -3.38 13.80
CA SER A 56 -12.28 -3.32 15.23
C SER A 56 -13.25 -4.43 15.67
N GLY A 57 -14.20 -4.82 14.81
CA GLY A 57 -15.12 -5.94 15.07
C GLY A 57 -14.41 -7.29 15.10
N ALA A 58 -13.46 -7.52 14.18
CA ALA A 58 -12.64 -8.73 14.15
C ALA A 58 -11.77 -8.86 15.42
N ALA A 59 -11.14 -7.77 15.86
CA ALA A 59 -10.34 -7.73 17.09
C ALA A 59 -11.17 -8.08 18.36
N ARG A 60 -12.44 -7.62 18.43
CA ARG A 60 -13.36 -7.99 19.52
C ARG A 60 -13.77 -9.46 19.50
N GLY A 61 -13.84 -10.08 18.31
CA GLY A 61 -14.15 -11.50 18.15
C GLY A 61 -13.10 -12.43 18.73
N VAL A 62 -11.82 -12.06 18.58
CA VAL A 62 -10.68 -12.83 19.15
C VAL A 62 -10.66 -12.74 20.69
N GLY A 63 -11.05 -11.61 21.27
CA GLY A 63 -11.10 -11.40 22.72
C GLY A 63 -12.12 -12.29 23.47
N ASN A 64 -13.13 -12.83 22.79
CA ASN A 64 -14.17 -13.66 23.42
C ASN A 64 -13.81 -15.15 23.54
N VAL A 65 -12.66 -15.60 23.02
CA VAL A 65 -12.25 -17.02 23.04
C VAL A 65 -11.40 -17.37 24.27
N VAL A 66 -10.91 -16.38 25.04
CA VAL A 66 -10.12 -16.63 26.26
C VAL A 66 -10.83 -16.08 27.50
N GLY A 67 -11.79 -16.84 28.01
CA GLY A 67 -12.44 -16.56 29.30
C GLY A 67 -11.46 -16.77 30.46
N GLY A 68 -10.96 -15.68 31.06
CA GLY A 68 -10.18 -15.80 32.30
C GLY A 68 -9.44 -14.58 32.86
N ALA A 69 -9.34 -13.44 32.16
CA ALA A 69 -8.48 -12.33 32.60
C ALA A 69 -9.17 -10.95 32.60
N ALA A 70 -10.38 -10.84 33.17
CA ALA A 70 -11.18 -9.62 33.18
C ALA A 70 -10.63 -8.45 34.05
N ARG A 71 -9.38 -8.52 34.56
CA ARG A 71 -8.73 -7.41 35.29
C ARG A 71 -7.51 -6.80 34.58
N GLY A 72 -7.00 -7.40 33.51
CA GLY A 72 -5.90 -6.82 32.71
C GLY A 72 -6.35 -6.07 31.46
N VAL A 73 -7.64 -6.17 31.09
CA VAL A 73 -8.15 -5.71 29.78
C VAL A 73 -8.51 -4.21 29.78
N GLN A 74 -8.72 -3.59 30.94
CA GLN A 74 -9.13 -2.18 31.00
C GLN A 74 -7.96 -1.19 30.78
N GLU A 75 -6.71 -1.64 30.92
CA GLU A 75 -5.51 -0.86 30.54
C GLU A 75 -5.11 -1.03 29.07
N PHE A 76 -5.67 -2.03 28.37
CA PHE A 76 -5.24 -2.39 27.01
C PHE A 76 -6.03 -1.66 25.91
N PHE A 77 -7.20 -1.09 26.20
CA PHE A 77 -8.13 -0.64 25.15
C PHE A 77 -8.85 0.69 25.45
N GLY A 78 -8.08 1.77 25.61
CA GLY A 78 -8.62 3.14 25.67
C GLY A 78 -7.75 4.15 24.92
N GLY A 79 -8.11 4.45 23.67
CA GLY A 79 -7.60 5.59 22.89
C GLY A 79 -6.23 5.38 22.22
N GLY A 80 -6.23 4.90 20.97
CA GLY A 80 -5.02 4.61 20.18
C GLY A 80 -4.21 3.48 20.82
N ASN A 81 -3.95 2.37 20.11
CA ASN A 81 -3.16 1.29 20.69
C ASN A 81 -1.67 1.71 20.85
N GLN A 82 -1.38 2.40 21.95
CA GLN A 82 -0.05 2.60 22.51
C GLN A 82 0.79 1.30 22.64
N PRO A 83 0.22 0.09 22.89
CA PRO A 83 1.03 -1.12 23.06
C PRO A 83 1.72 -1.61 21.78
N ASP A 84 1.10 -1.44 20.62
CA ASP A 84 1.63 -1.97 19.35
C ASP A 84 2.58 -0.98 18.67
N ARG A 85 2.37 0.32 18.90
CA ARG A 85 3.25 1.40 18.42
C ARG A 85 4.70 1.26 18.84
N VAL A 86 4.97 0.65 20.00
CA VAL A 86 6.35 0.38 20.43
C VAL A 86 7.07 -0.58 19.49
N HIS A 87 6.34 -1.25 18.60
CA HIS A 87 6.85 -2.14 17.57
C HIS A 87 6.90 -1.50 16.18
N ASP A 88 6.47 -0.24 16.01
CA ASP A 88 6.50 0.42 14.70
C ASP A 88 7.91 0.47 14.14
N GLY A 89 8.06 0.07 12.88
CA GLY A 89 9.34 -0.08 12.20
C GLY A 89 10.24 -1.20 12.72
N LYS A 90 9.85 -1.98 13.74
CA LYS A 90 10.68 -3.11 14.18
C LYS A 90 10.63 -4.25 13.18
N LEU A 91 11.73 -4.99 13.12
CA LEU A 91 11.81 -6.26 12.42
C LEU A 91 11.17 -7.34 13.29
N LEU A 92 10.42 -8.26 12.69
CA LEU A 92 9.68 -9.33 13.35
C LEU A 92 10.20 -10.69 12.88
N GLY A 93 10.67 -11.50 13.81
CA GLY A 93 11.20 -12.84 13.57
C GLY A 93 10.29 -13.96 14.09
N ALA A 94 10.87 -15.15 14.20
CA ALA A 94 10.26 -16.33 14.80
C ALA A 94 9.74 -16.06 16.22
N ASP A 95 8.70 -16.80 16.60
CA ASP A 95 8.06 -16.71 17.93
C ASP A 95 7.57 -15.29 18.31
N GLY A 96 7.37 -14.42 17.31
CA GLY A 96 6.93 -13.04 17.52
C GLY A 96 8.00 -12.14 18.16
N GLN A 97 9.28 -12.53 18.09
CA GLN A 97 10.40 -11.74 18.59
C GLN A 97 10.63 -10.49 17.73
N THR A 98 10.90 -9.35 18.37
CA THR A 98 11.17 -8.09 17.66
C THR A 98 12.62 -7.68 17.76
N PHE A 99 13.15 -7.15 16.66
CA PHE A 99 14.52 -6.67 16.53
C PHE A 99 14.52 -5.18 16.14
N PRO A 100 15.49 -4.39 16.62
CA PRO A 100 15.59 -2.99 16.27
C PRO A 100 15.87 -2.80 14.76
N PRO A 101 15.46 -1.66 14.18
CA PRO A 101 15.91 -1.24 12.85
C PRO A 101 17.44 -1.34 12.70
N GLY A 102 17.91 -1.68 11.51
CA GLY A 102 19.34 -1.85 11.21
C GLY A 102 19.94 -3.18 11.66
N THR A 103 19.18 -4.07 12.32
CA THR A 103 19.62 -5.46 12.56
C THR A 103 19.82 -6.16 11.23
N ALA A 104 20.98 -6.80 11.01
CA ALA A 104 21.24 -7.52 9.77
C ALA A 104 20.23 -8.67 9.59
N LEU A 105 19.70 -8.83 8.38
CA LEU A 105 18.67 -9.84 8.12
C LEU A 105 19.15 -11.27 8.42
N ALA A 106 20.45 -11.54 8.30
CA ALA A 106 21.03 -12.85 8.63
C ALA A 106 21.00 -13.18 10.13
N ASP A 107 20.96 -12.17 11.01
CA ASP A 107 21.01 -12.33 12.46
C ASP A 107 19.63 -12.49 13.10
N ILE A 108 18.57 -12.34 12.31
CA ILE A 108 17.19 -12.46 12.78
C ILE A 108 16.78 -13.93 12.67
N PRO A 109 16.32 -14.62 13.73
CA PRO A 109 15.64 -15.90 13.56
C PRO A 109 14.34 -15.63 12.78
N GLY A 110 14.24 -16.07 11.52
CA GLY A 110 13.06 -15.85 10.69
C GLY A 110 12.03 -16.96 10.89
N VAL A 111 10.78 -16.71 10.49
CA VAL A 111 9.73 -17.73 10.49
C VAL A 111 9.99 -18.71 9.34
N ASN A 112 10.19 -19.99 9.66
CA ASN A 112 10.42 -21.03 8.67
C ASN A 112 9.10 -21.73 8.31
N PRO A 113 8.99 -22.30 7.10
CA PRO A 113 7.84 -23.13 6.73
C PRO A 113 7.77 -24.37 7.63
N ALA A 114 6.55 -24.76 8.02
CA ALA A 114 6.32 -25.87 8.94
C ALA A 114 6.90 -27.21 8.43
N ASN A 115 6.97 -27.39 7.11
CA ASN A 115 7.49 -28.59 6.45
C ASN A 115 8.94 -28.46 5.98
N ASN A 116 9.63 -27.33 6.20
CA ASN A 116 11.03 -27.16 5.82
C ASN A 116 11.77 -26.26 6.83
N PRO A 117 12.52 -26.85 7.79
CA PRO A 117 13.26 -26.08 8.77
C PRO A 117 14.51 -25.37 8.21
N ASN A 118 14.91 -25.63 6.95
CA ASN A 118 16.11 -25.07 6.32
C ASN A 118 15.79 -24.43 4.94
N PRO A 119 14.95 -23.39 4.90
CA PRO A 119 14.67 -22.67 3.65
C PRO A 119 15.93 -22.00 3.08
N GLN A 120 16.03 -21.95 1.75
CA GLN A 120 17.19 -21.40 1.03
C GLN A 120 16.98 -19.95 0.57
N SER A 121 15.78 -19.41 0.75
CA SER A 121 15.37 -18.06 0.36
C SER A 121 14.75 -17.34 1.55
N THR A 122 14.85 -16.01 1.56
CA THR A 122 14.22 -15.15 2.56
C THR A 122 13.26 -14.17 1.89
N VAL A 123 12.07 -14.02 2.49
CA VAL A 123 11.06 -13.03 2.13
C VAL A 123 10.98 -12.00 3.26
N LEU A 124 11.04 -10.71 2.91
CA LEU A 124 10.63 -9.61 3.78
C LEU A 124 9.13 -9.36 3.61
N TYR A 125 8.40 -9.16 4.69
CA TYR A 125 6.95 -8.88 4.65
C TYR A 125 6.59 -7.60 5.39
N VAL A 126 5.85 -6.70 4.75
CA VAL A 126 5.29 -5.49 5.36
C VAL A 126 3.78 -5.61 5.48
N ASN A 127 3.27 -5.53 6.71
CA ASN A 127 1.84 -5.65 6.98
C ASN A 127 1.04 -4.39 6.58
N GLY A 128 -0.26 -4.59 6.42
CA GLY A 128 -1.24 -3.51 6.33
C GLY A 128 -1.50 -2.84 7.67
N ILE A 129 -2.31 -1.78 7.63
CA ILE A 129 -2.79 -1.11 8.84
C ILE A 129 -3.61 -2.05 9.73
N LEU A 130 -3.80 -1.65 11.00
CA LEU A 130 -4.66 -2.37 11.97
C LEU A 130 -4.30 -3.86 12.13
N THR A 131 -3.07 -4.22 11.81
CA THR A 131 -2.51 -5.55 12.00
C THR A 131 -1.61 -5.48 13.22
N THR A 132 -1.97 -6.20 14.30
CA THR A 132 -1.10 -6.27 15.48
C THR A 132 0.14 -7.09 15.17
N LYS A 133 1.19 -6.96 15.99
CA LYS A 133 2.38 -7.82 15.89
C LYS A 133 2.04 -9.33 15.89
N GLU A 134 1.09 -9.76 16.71
CA GLU A 134 0.63 -11.15 16.77
C GLU A 134 -0.03 -11.58 15.46
N ALA A 135 -0.96 -10.77 14.93
CA ALA A 135 -1.60 -11.04 13.65
C ALA A 135 -0.59 -11.08 12.50
N GLN A 136 0.40 -10.17 12.50
CA GLN A 136 1.49 -10.22 11.52
C GLN A 136 2.30 -11.52 11.64
N SER A 137 2.52 -12.04 12.85
CA SER A 137 3.24 -13.30 13.06
C SER A 137 2.51 -14.49 12.40
N GLU A 138 1.18 -14.48 12.42
CA GLU A 138 0.34 -15.46 11.69
C GLU A 138 0.54 -15.32 10.17
N SER A 139 0.54 -14.08 9.64
CA SER A 139 0.85 -13.82 8.24
C SER A 139 2.24 -14.32 7.85
N LEU A 140 3.27 -14.12 8.69
CA LEU A 140 4.63 -14.61 8.41
C LEU A 140 4.64 -16.13 8.25
N GLN A 141 3.93 -16.86 9.12
CA GLN A 141 3.85 -18.31 9.02
C GLN A 141 3.08 -18.76 7.77
N ALA A 142 2.00 -18.07 7.41
CA ALA A 142 1.24 -18.34 6.20
C ALA A 142 2.10 -18.13 4.94
N ILE A 143 2.85 -17.03 4.88
CA ILE A 143 3.80 -16.74 3.78
C ILE A 143 4.89 -17.81 3.73
N ALA A 144 5.47 -18.17 4.87
CA ALA A 144 6.54 -19.17 4.93
C ALA A 144 6.05 -20.48 4.30
N ASN A 145 4.88 -20.95 4.73
CA ASN A 145 4.25 -22.16 4.20
C ASN A 145 3.91 -22.06 2.71
N ALA A 146 3.40 -20.92 2.24
CA ALA A 146 3.02 -20.73 0.84
C ALA A 146 4.21 -20.59 -0.12
N THR A 147 5.36 -20.13 0.38
CA THR A 147 6.54 -19.82 -0.44
C THR A 147 7.67 -20.84 -0.27
N GLY A 148 7.64 -21.64 0.79
CA GLY A 148 8.78 -22.47 1.20
C GLY A 148 10.00 -21.66 1.65
N SER A 149 9.84 -20.35 1.88
CA SER A 149 10.92 -19.42 2.24
C SER A 149 10.90 -19.09 3.73
N ARG A 150 12.05 -18.68 4.26
CA ARG A 150 12.15 -17.99 5.54
C ARG A 150 11.47 -16.63 5.42
N VAL A 151 10.75 -16.18 6.43
CA VAL A 151 10.07 -14.88 6.40
C VAL A 151 10.46 -14.01 7.59
N ILE A 152 10.72 -12.74 7.33
CA ILE A 152 10.95 -11.71 8.34
C ILE A 152 9.92 -10.60 8.10
N GLY A 153 9.23 -10.18 9.15
CA GLY A 153 8.31 -9.05 9.10
C GLY A 153 9.01 -7.72 9.31
N ILE A 154 8.47 -6.66 8.73
CA ILE A 154 8.67 -5.27 9.15
C ILE A 154 7.31 -4.78 9.63
N HIS A 155 7.23 -4.43 10.91
CA HIS A 155 5.96 -4.11 11.54
C HIS A 155 5.57 -2.65 11.30
N ASN A 156 4.36 -2.45 10.81
CA ASN A 156 3.75 -1.15 10.57
C ASN A 156 2.59 -0.93 11.55
N ALA A 157 2.83 -0.16 12.61
CA ALA A 157 1.87 0.09 13.68
C ALA A 157 1.15 1.43 13.46
N THR A 158 0.27 1.51 12.45
CA THR A 158 -0.54 2.71 12.18
C THR A 158 -1.80 2.81 13.03
N GLU A 159 -2.35 4.02 13.17
CA GLU A 159 -3.55 4.32 13.97
C GLU A 159 -4.91 4.04 13.33
N GLY A 160 -4.98 3.44 12.15
CA GLY A 160 -6.24 3.23 11.42
C GLY A 160 -6.18 3.77 10.01
N MET A 161 -7.23 3.49 9.22
CA MET A 161 -7.24 3.78 7.79
C MET A 161 -7.58 5.25 7.48
N GLY A 162 -8.09 6.02 8.44
CA GLY A 162 -9.08 7.01 8.08
C GLY A 162 -8.64 8.43 7.81
N ALA A 163 -7.98 9.07 8.77
CA ALA A 163 -7.41 10.39 8.53
C ALA A 163 -6.07 10.25 7.80
N ASP A 164 -5.23 9.31 8.23
CA ASP A 164 -3.84 9.21 7.76
C ASP A 164 -3.68 8.61 6.37
N LEU A 165 -4.46 7.63 5.89
CA LEU A 165 -4.27 7.13 4.52
C LEU A 165 -4.89 8.09 3.47
N ALA A 166 -6.05 8.68 3.78
CA ALA A 166 -6.68 9.69 2.91
C ALA A 166 -5.90 11.02 2.91
N GLN A 167 -5.36 11.46 4.05
CA GLN A 167 -4.41 12.56 4.11
C GLN A 167 -3.05 12.16 3.53
N CYS A 168 -2.42 11.02 3.84
CA CYS A 168 -1.12 10.65 3.27
C CYS A 168 -1.15 10.40 1.77
N VAL A 169 -2.26 9.97 1.17
CA VAL A 169 -2.38 9.89 -0.30
C VAL A 169 -2.57 11.28 -0.92
N LYS A 170 -3.15 12.23 -0.18
CA LYS A 170 -3.31 13.63 -0.59
C LYS A 170 -2.06 14.49 -0.31
N ASP A 171 -1.34 14.16 0.74
CA ASP A 171 -0.11 14.72 1.29
C ASP A 171 1.11 13.88 0.87
N LYS A 172 0.96 12.96 -0.11
CA LYS A 172 2.01 12.12 -0.73
C LYS A 172 3.14 12.94 -1.39
N LEU A 173 3.12 14.26 -1.19
CA LEU A 173 4.07 15.28 -1.61
C LEU A 173 4.79 15.97 -0.43
N ASP A 174 4.45 15.73 0.85
CA ASP A 174 5.08 16.43 1.98
C ASP A 174 5.32 15.55 3.25
N LYS A 175 6.52 14.98 3.36
CA LYS A 175 7.38 14.91 4.58
C LYS A 175 6.81 14.36 5.92
N GLY A 176 6.35 13.11 5.96
CA GLY A 176 6.21 12.37 7.23
C GLY A 176 7.22 11.24 7.39
N THR A 177 7.93 11.17 8.52
CA THR A 177 8.79 10.02 8.91
C THR A 177 7.90 8.81 9.21
N ASN A 178 8.10 7.69 8.52
CA ASN A 178 7.44 6.41 8.83
C ASN A 178 8.55 5.39 9.15
N PRO A 179 8.67 4.93 10.41
CA PRO A 179 9.73 4.01 10.83
C PRO A 179 9.82 2.72 10.02
N ALA A 180 8.69 2.20 9.52
CA ALA A 180 8.66 1.03 8.67
C ALA A 180 9.20 1.31 7.26
N VAL A 181 9.01 2.52 6.71
CA VAL A 181 9.65 2.96 5.46
C VAL A 181 11.16 2.98 5.62
N ASP A 182 11.65 3.62 6.67
CA ASP A 182 13.10 3.77 6.90
C ASP A 182 13.76 2.41 7.10
N THR A 183 13.16 1.55 7.93
CA THR A 183 13.65 0.19 8.18
C THR A 183 13.67 -0.65 6.92
N LEU A 184 12.62 -0.58 6.10
CA LEU A 184 12.56 -1.31 4.83
C LEU A 184 13.61 -0.78 3.84
N ALA A 185 13.74 0.54 3.71
CA ALA A 185 14.71 1.14 2.79
C ALA A 185 16.14 0.75 3.17
N ASP A 186 16.48 0.80 4.46
CA ASP A 186 17.80 0.39 4.97
C ASP A 186 18.08 -1.10 4.74
N ALA A 187 17.10 -1.97 5.00
CA ALA A 187 17.24 -3.39 4.75
C ALA A 187 17.47 -3.67 3.25
N LEU A 188 16.62 -3.13 2.37
CA LEU A 188 16.73 -3.31 0.92
C LEU A 188 18.06 -2.78 0.39
N TYR A 189 18.44 -1.56 0.76
CA TYR A 189 19.68 -0.92 0.33
C TYR A 189 20.90 -1.74 0.76
N THR A 190 20.94 -2.18 2.02
CA THR A 190 22.05 -2.97 2.56
C THR A 190 22.21 -4.31 1.83
N GLU A 191 21.12 -5.03 1.58
CA GLU A 191 21.16 -6.34 0.93
C GLU A 191 21.63 -6.24 -0.53
N ILE A 192 21.05 -5.34 -1.33
CA ILE A 192 21.42 -5.21 -2.75
C ILE A 192 22.85 -4.67 -2.91
N LYS A 193 23.31 -3.77 -2.03
CA LYS A 193 24.69 -3.29 -2.02
C LYS A 193 25.70 -4.38 -1.68
N ALA A 194 25.27 -5.38 -0.93
CA ALA A 194 26.06 -6.57 -0.65
C ALA A 194 25.94 -7.66 -1.74
N GLY A 195 25.26 -7.37 -2.85
CA GLY A 195 25.08 -8.29 -3.98
C GLY A 195 24.12 -9.44 -3.70
N ARG A 196 23.21 -9.28 -2.72
CA ARG A 196 22.19 -10.27 -2.38
C ARG A 196 20.85 -9.90 -3.01
N ASP A 197 20.13 -10.93 -3.44
CA ASP A 197 18.75 -10.78 -3.90
C ASP A 197 17.80 -10.64 -2.72
N VAL A 198 16.76 -9.82 -2.88
CA VAL A 198 15.72 -9.64 -1.88
C VAL A 198 14.35 -9.93 -2.47
N HIS A 199 13.54 -10.70 -1.76
CA HIS A 199 12.13 -10.86 -2.07
C HIS A 199 11.29 -10.11 -1.04
N LEU A 200 10.54 -9.11 -1.49
CA LEU A 200 9.65 -8.29 -0.69
C LEU A 200 8.18 -8.65 -0.98
N MET A 201 7.40 -8.88 0.07
CA MET A 201 5.95 -8.99 0.03
C MET A 201 5.32 -7.86 0.82
N ALA A 202 4.23 -7.29 0.33
CA ALA A 202 3.55 -6.22 1.04
C ALA A 202 2.03 -6.24 0.83
N HIS A 203 1.27 -6.05 1.90
CA HIS A 203 -0.20 -6.05 1.85
C HIS A 203 -0.78 -4.67 2.18
N SER A 204 -1.85 -4.28 1.49
CA SER A 204 -2.62 -3.07 1.80
C SER A 204 -1.72 -1.81 1.84
N GLN A 205 -1.70 -1.06 2.94
CA GLN A 205 -0.80 0.08 3.14
C GLN A 205 0.69 -0.31 3.13
N GLY A 206 1.05 -1.56 3.44
CA GLY A 206 2.42 -2.05 3.27
C GLY A 206 2.95 -1.84 1.86
N GLY A 207 2.08 -1.85 0.84
CA GLY A 207 2.46 -1.52 -0.54
C GLY A 207 2.86 -0.05 -0.73
N LEU A 208 2.22 0.88 -0.02
CA LEU A 208 2.62 2.29 0.02
C LEU A 208 3.97 2.46 0.71
N ILE A 209 4.16 1.80 1.84
CA ILE A 209 5.45 1.79 2.57
C ILE A 209 6.56 1.26 1.65
N SER A 210 6.29 0.16 0.95
CA SER A 210 7.20 -0.44 -0.02
C SER A 210 7.54 0.50 -1.17
N SER A 211 6.54 1.14 -1.79
CA SER A 211 6.77 2.13 -2.85
C SER A 211 7.66 3.29 -2.38
N ARG A 212 7.43 3.81 -1.17
CA ARG A 212 8.26 4.89 -0.59
C ARG A 212 9.68 4.42 -0.30
N ALA A 213 9.84 3.26 0.31
CA ALA A 213 11.16 2.70 0.65
C ALA A 213 11.97 2.39 -0.62
N LEU A 214 11.34 1.85 -1.66
CA LEU A 214 12.00 1.60 -2.95
C LEU A 214 12.44 2.90 -3.62
N ASN A 215 11.63 3.97 -3.53
CA ASN A 215 12.04 5.29 -4.02
C ASN A 215 13.22 5.86 -3.21
N ASP A 216 13.24 5.65 -1.89
CA ASP A 216 14.37 6.05 -1.05
C ASP A 216 15.64 5.30 -1.46
N VAL A 217 15.58 3.97 -1.62
CA VAL A 217 16.70 3.14 -2.11
C VAL A 217 17.19 3.66 -3.47
N TYR A 218 16.29 3.90 -4.43
CA TYR A 218 16.66 4.47 -5.73
C TYR A 218 17.37 5.82 -5.58
N ASN A 219 16.85 6.71 -4.73
CA ASN A 219 17.44 8.02 -4.50
C ASN A 219 18.82 7.93 -3.84
N ARG A 220 19.01 7.04 -2.87
CA ARG A 220 20.31 6.79 -2.24
C ARG A 220 21.34 6.31 -3.27
N LEU A 221 20.97 5.34 -4.10
CA LEU A 221 21.84 4.88 -5.21
C LEU A 221 22.20 6.01 -6.18
N ARG A 222 21.26 6.91 -6.48
CA ARG A 222 21.47 7.99 -7.45
C ARG A 222 22.23 9.19 -6.88
N ILE A 223 21.91 9.58 -5.65
CA ILE A 223 22.35 10.84 -5.03
C ILE A 223 23.56 10.59 -4.12
N GLU A 224 23.52 9.57 -3.28
CA GLU A 224 24.58 9.27 -2.31
C GLU A 224 25.72 8.49 -2.97
N ASP A 225 25.39 7.46 -3.75
CA ASP A 225 26.38 6.63 -4.45
C ASP A 225 26.79 7.19 -5.82
N GLY A 226 26.08 8.19 -6.34
CA GLY A 226 26.38 8.81 -7.64
C GLY A 226 26.19 7.90 -8.85
N MET A 227 25.49 6.76 -8.71
CA MET A 227 25.23 5.82 -9.81
C MET A 227 24.40 6.50 -10.88
N SER A 228 24.52 6.10 -12.16
CA SER A 228 23.63 6.56 -13.23
C SER A 228 22.18 6.05 -13.04
N LYS A 229 21.21 6.57 -13.81
CA LYS A 229 19.82 6.05 -13.75
C LYS A 229 19.77 4.56 -14.11
N SER A 230 20.47 4.16 -15.16
CA SER A 230 20.50 2.76 -15.62
C SER A 230 21.20 1.86 -14.61
N ASP A 231 22.28 2.31 -13.98
CA ASP A 231 23.01 1.48 -13.01
C ASP A 231 22.21 1.29 -11.73
N ALA A 232 21.55 2.34 -11.24
CA ALA A 232 20.66 2.23 -10.08
C ALA A 232 19.48 1.29 -10.36
N GLN A 233 18.83 1.40 -11.53
CA GLN A 233 17.75 0.50 -11.93
C GLN A 233 18.25 -0.94 -12.08
N ALA A 234 19.43 -1.15 -12.67
CA ALA A 234 20.03 -2.48 -12.81
C ALA A 234 20.32 -3.12 -11.45
N LEU A 235 20.84 -2.36 -10.48
CA LEU A 235 21.08 -2.87 -9.13
C LEU A 235 19.78 -3.16 -8.37
N MET A 236 18.76 -2.29 -8.52
CA MET A 236 17.43 -2.54 -7.98
C MET A 236 16.74 -3.77 -8.61
N GLY A 237 17.21 -4.24 -9.77
CA GLY A 237 16.76 -5.49 -10.40
C GLY A 237 17.00 -6.75 -9.56
N ASN A 238 17.81 -6.67 -8.51
CA ASN A 238 17.98 -7.74 -7.51
C ASN A 238 16.83 -7.77 -6.47
N ILE A 239 15.82 -6.91 -6.62
CA ILE A 239 14.65 -6.88 -5.75
C ILE A 239 13.43 -7.44 -6.48
N ASN A 240 12.88 -8.53 -5.96
CA ASN A 240 11.60 -9.10 -6.37
C ASN A 240 10.51 -8.59 -5.42
N VAL A 241 9.42 -8.04 -5.96
CA VAL A 241 8.36 -7.39 -5.19
C VAL A 241 7.00 -7.98 -5.54
N GLU A 242 6.31 -8.53 -4.55
CA GLU A 242 4.90 -8.90 -4.63
C GLU A 242 4.05 -7.99 -3.76
N THR A 243 3.01 -7.37 -4.32
CA THR A 243 2.08 -6.56 -3.54
C THR A 243 0.66 -7.10 -3.63
N PHE A 244 -0.07 -7.06 -2.53
CA PHE A 244 -1.39 -7.67 -2.41
C PHE A 244 -2.40 -6.61 -1.93
N GLY A 245 -3.37 -6.26 -2.78
CA GLY A 245 -4.38 -5.24 -2.43
C GLY A 245 -3.78 -3.88 -2.08
N ALA A 246 -2.65 -3.52 -2.70
CA ALA A 246 -1.82 -2.41 -2.26
C ALA A 246 -2.48 -1.03 -2.42
N ALA A 247 -2.25 -0.15 -1.45
CA ALA A 247 -2.66 1.26 -1.46
C ALA A 247 -1.58 2.20 -2.06
N ALA A 248 -0.92 1.76 -3.13
CA ALA A 248 0.05 2.57 -3.86
C ALA A 248 -0.24 2.59 -5.36
N THR A 249 -0.22 3.78 -5.92
CA THR A 249 -0.48 4.07 -7.33
C THR A 249 0.78 4.04 -8.18
N THR A 250 1.96 4.24 -7.58
CA THR A 250 3.23 4.36 -8.31
C THR A 250 4.34 3.57 -7.63
N TYR A 251 5.24 2.97 -8.40
CA TYR A 251 6.44 2.28 -7.95
C TYR A 251 7.63 2.68 -8.83
N PRO A 252 8.86 2.78 -8.30
CA PRO A 252 10.02 3.14 -9.11
C PRO A 252 10.41 1.99 -10.04
N ASP A 253 10.87 2.33 -11.24
CA ASP A 253 11.50 1.38 -12.16
C ASP A 253 12.75 0.73 -11.56
N GLY A 254 13.03 -0.52 -11.96
CA GLY A 254 14.23 -1.26 -11.56
C GLY A 254 13.89 -2.64 -10.99
N PRO A 255 13.12 -2.73 -9.89
CA PRO A 255 12.69 -4.00 -9.32
C PRO A 255 11.80 -4.83 -10.24
N ASN A 256 11.72 -6.13 -9.96
CA ASN A 256 10.81 -7.06 -10.61
C ASN A 256 9.47 -7.08 -9.87
N TYR A 257 8.41 -6.57 -10.49
CA TYR A 257 7.11 -6.44 -9.83
C TYR A 257 6.07 -7.48 -10.24
N VAL A 258 5.33 -7.97 -9.25
CA VAL A 258 4.03 -8.63 -9.40
C VAL A 258 3.03 -7.97 -8.46
N HIS A 259 1.89 -7.53 -8.98
CA HIS A 259 0.82 -6.93 -8.19
C HIS A 259 -0.42 -7.79 -8.28
N TYR A 260 -0.97 -8.19 -7.13
CA TYR A 260 -2.24 -8.89 -7.02
C TYR A 260 -3.34 -7.89 -6.68
N VAL A 261 -4.38 -7.86 -7.52
CA VAL A 261 -5.52 -6.96 -7.37
C VAL A 261 -6.81 -7.76 -7.44
N ASN A 262 -7.52 -7.88 -6.32
CA ASN A 262 -8.89 -8.37 -6.34
C ASN A 262 -9.81 -7.24 -6.82
N ARG A 263 -10.61 -7.48 -7.87
CA ARG A 263 -11.59 -6.47 -8.34
C ARG A 263 -12.73 -6.23 -7.37
N GLY A 264 -12.98 -7.18 -6.46
CA GLY A 264 -13.92 -7.01 -5.35
C GLY A 264 -13.33 -6.19 -4.19
N ASP A 265 -12.04 -5.89 -4.22
CA ASP A 265 -11.35 -5.16 -3.16
C ASP A 265 -11.36 -3.63 -3.43
N PRO A 266 -11.99 -2.85 -2.55
CA PRO A 266 -12.05 -1.40 -2.68
C PRO A 266 -10.71 -0.68 -2.45
N VAL A 267 -9.75 -1.26 -1.72
CA VAL A 267 -8.47 -0.59 -1.40
C VAL A 267 -7.62 -0.30 -2.65
N PRO A 268 -7.21 -1.30 -3.46
CA PRO A 268 -6.46 -1.03 -4.68
C PRO A 268 -7.28 -0.24 -5.70
N SER A 269 -8.61 -0.33 -5.63
CA SER A 269 -9.50 0.43 -6.50
C SER A 269 -9.51 1.93 -6.20
N MET A 270 -9.38 2.32 -4.94
CA MET A 270 -9.40 3.73 -4.52
C MET A 270 -8.01 4.34 -4.38
N PHE A 271 -7.01 3.55 -3.96
CA PHE A 271 -5.70 4.08 -3.56
C PHE A 271 -4.51 3.38 -4.25
N GLY A 272 -4.78 2.34 -5.05
CA GLY A 272 -3.78 1.52 -5.69
C GLY A 272 -3.79 1.62 -7.21
N LEU A 273 -3.33 0.56 -7.87
CA LEU A 273 -3.27 0.47 -9.33
C LEU A 273 -4.65 0.41 -10.01
N GLY A 274 -5.73 0.24 -9.23
CA GLY A 274 -7.09 0.21 -9.73
C GLY A 274 -7.52 -1.16 -10.25
N PRO A 275 -8.83 -1.36 -10.49
CA PRO A 275 -9.38 -2.63 -10.96
C PRO A 275 -9.25 -2.79 -12.49
N ILE A 276 -8.74 -1.77 -13.17
CA ILE A 276 -8.57 -1.70 -14.62
C ILE A 276 -7.06 -1.80 -14.92
N PRO A 277 -6.63 -2.53 -15.97
CA PRO A 277 -5.22 -2.61 -16.33
C PRO A 277 -4.56 -1.24 -16.52
N ASP A 278 -3.32 -1.09 -16.04
CA ASP A 278 -2.51 0.14 -15.99
C ASP A 278 -2.55 0.96 -17.30
N LYS A 279 -2.61 0.30 -18.46
CA LYS A 279 -2.73 0.93 -19.79
C LYS A 279 -3.93 1.90 -19.93
N TRP A 280 -4.95 1.74 -19.10
CA TRP A 280 -6.17 2.55 -19.12
C TRP A 280 -6.33 3.43 -17.86
N ASN A 281 -5.35 3.40 -16.96
CA ASN A 281 -5.28 4.25 -15.78
C ASN A 281 -3.98 5.09 -15.84
N PRO A 282 -4.00 6.29 -16.47
CA PRO A 282 -2.79 7.08 -16.72
C PRO A 282 -2.10 7.62 -15.45
N ILE A 283 -2.67 7.36 -14.27
CA ILE A 283 -2.15 7.76 -12.95
C ILE A 283 -1.50 6.57 -12.23
N ALA A 284 -1.79 5.34 -12.65
CA ALA A 284 -1.20 4.14 -12.10
C ALA A 284 0.07 3.75 -12.87
N ASP A 285 1.14 3.51 -12.12
CA ASP A 285 2.41 3.02 -12.63
C ASP A 285 2.94 1.93 -11.70
N GLY A 286 2.73 0.66 -12.06
CA GLY A 286 3.27 -0.48 -11.31
C GLY A 286 4.80 -0.61 -11.38
N GLY A 287 5.50 0.31 -12.05
CA GLY A 287 6.91 0.20 -12.36
C GLY A 287 7.14 -0.55 -13.68
N GLN A 288 8.24 -0.21 -14.35
CA GLN A 288 8.58 -0.78 -15.65
C GLN A 288 8.56 -2.32 -15.66
N GLY A 289 7.77 -2.89 -16.59
CA GLY A 289 7.71 -4.33 -16.81
C GLY A 289 6.98 -5.10 -15.69
N SER A 290 6.21 -4.43 -14.85
CA SER A 290 5.36 -5.06 -13.84
C SER A 290 4.36 -6.06 -14.45
N LYS A 291 3.94 -7.04 -13.65
CA LYS A 291 2.81 -7.91 -13.95
C LYS A 291 1.70 -7.63 -12.96
N VAL A 292 0.50 -7.31 -13.46
CA VAL A 292 -0.67 -7.10 -12.61
C VAL A 292 -1.64 -8.25 -12.82
N HIS A 293 -1.86 -9.04 -11.78
CA HIS A 293 -2.86 -10.09 -11.74
C HIS A 293 -4.16 -9.55 -11.15
N HIS A 294 -5.11 -9.27 -12.03
CA HIS A 294 -6.46 -8.92 -11.62
C HIS A 294 -7.35 -10.17 -11.55
N PHE A 295 -7.84 -10.52 -10.37
CA PHE A 295 -8.77 -11.63 -10.15
C PHE A 295 -10.09 -11.14 -9.54
N ASN A 296 -11.09 -12.02 -9.47
CA ASN A 296 -12.42 -11.71 -8.99
C ASN A 296 -12.80 -12.65 -7.86
N GLU A 297 -12.73 -12.16 -6.63
CA GLU A 297 -13.26 -12.87 -5.47
C GLU A 297 -14.20 -11.93 -4.72
N PHE A 298 -15.49 -12.09 -4.98
CA PHE A 298 -16.54 -11.23 -4.43
C PHE A 298 -16.99 -11.77 -3.07
N HIS A 299 -17.04 -10.86 -2.09
CA HIS A 299 -17.60 -11.15 -0.78
C HIS A 299 -18.77 -10.21 -0.50
N LEU A 300 -19.77 -10.70 0.27
CA LEU A 300 -20.92 -9.89 0.69
C LEU A 300 -20.47 -8.66 1.50
N ASN A 301 -19.43 -8.84 2.33
CA ASN A 301 -18.73 -7.74 2.97
C ASN A 301 -17.49 -7.39 2.13
N PRO A 302 -17.38 -6.17 1.56
CA PRO A 302 -16.25 -5.79 0.71
C PRO A 302 -14.90 -5.83 1.43
N PHE A 303 -14.87 -5.78 2.77
CA PHE A 303 -13.64 -5.92 3.56
C PHE A 303 -13.12 -7.35 3.63
N ASP A 304 -13.98 -8.35 3.47
CA ASP A 304 -13.53 -9.75 3.39
C ASP A 304 -12.71 -9.98 2.11
N GLY A 305 -13.03 -9.28 1.02
CA GLY A 305 -12.27 -9.31 -0.23
C GLY A 305 -10.86 -8.71 -0.14
N HIS A 306 -10.53 -8.05 0.97
CA HIS A 306 -9.22 -7.43 1.22
C HIS A 306 -8.29 -8.31 2.08
N LYS A 307 -8.77 -9.43 2.63
CA LYS A 307 -7.99 -10.28 3.55
C LYS A 307 -6.76 -10.87 2.87
N PHE A 308 -5.62 -10.79 3.54
CA PHE A 308 -4.35 -11.23 2.97
C PHE A 308 -4.30 -12.74 2.77
N GLU A 309 -4.45 -13.52 3.83
CA GLU A 309 -4.33 -14.99 3.81
C GLU A 309 -5.49 -15.64 3.06
N ASP A 310 -6.70 -15.13 3.28
CA ASP A 310 -7.92 -15.78 2.82
C ASP A 310 -8.27 -15.52 1.36
N VAL A 311 -7.76 -14.44 0.78
CA VAL A 311 -8.07 -14.03 -0.59
C VAL A 311 -6.78 -13.94 -1.40
N TYR A 312 -5.89 -13.02 -1.01
CA TYR A 312 -4.71 -12.72 -1.81
C TYR A 312 -3.70 -13.88 -1.88
N LEU A 313 -3.38 -14.49 -0.73
CA LEU A 313 -2.39 -15.57 -0.68
C LEU A 313 -2.89 -16.85 -1.36
N LYS A 314 -4.20 -17.11 -1.39
CA LYS A 314 -4.79 -18.24 -2.12
C LYS A 314 -4.69 -18.08 -3.65
N ASN A 315 -4.79 -16.85 -4.13
CA ASN A 315 -4.67 -16.53 -5.55
C ASN A 315 -3.20 -16.31 -6.00
N ARG A 316 -2.24 -16.41 -5.06
CA ARG A 316 -0.82 -16.31 -5.37
C ARG A 316 -0.36 -17.54 -6.15
N VAL A 317 0.57 -17.34 -7.09
CA VAL A 317 1.36 -18.38 -7.75
C VAL A 317 2.84 -18.12 -7.46
N PRO A 318 3.76 -19.08 -7.67
CA PRO A 318 5.20 -18.82 -7.54
C PRO A 318 5.64 -17.56 -8.30
N PHE A 319 6.58 -16.80 -7.74
CA PHE A 319 6.97 -15.49 -8.27
C PHE A 319 7.39 -15.55 -9.75
N ASP A 320 8.26 -16.50 -10.10
CA ASP A 320 8.75 -16.65 -11.47
C ASP A 320 7.60 -16.97 -12.46
N GLN A 321 6.66 -17.82 -12.03
CA GLN A 321 5.45 -18.11 -12.79
C GLN A 321 4.59 -16.86 -13.00
N ALA A 322 4.42 -16.03 -11.96
CA ALA A 322 3.72 -14.76 -12.05
C ALA A 322 4.44 -13.75 -12.97
N ARG A 323 5.78 -13.72 -12.97
CA ARG A 323 6.60 -12.86 -13.84
C ARG A 323 6.47 -13.24 -15.32
N GLU A 324 6.23 -14.51 -15.62
CA GLU A 324 5.86 -14.98 -16.96
C GLU A 324 4.42 -14.61 -17.36
N GLY A 325 3.62 -14.12 -16.41
CA GLY A 325 2.20 -13.80 -16.61
C GLY A 325 1.28 -15.02 -16.53
N ASN A 326 1.76 -16.13 -16.00
CA ASN A 326 0.99 -17.35 -15.86
C ASN A 326 0.37 -17.45 -14.45
N PHE A 327 -0.91 -17.10 -14.35
CA PHE A 327 -1.65 -17.11 -13.08
C PHE A 327 -2.69 -18.24 -12.97
N ASN A 328 -2.68 -19.17 -13.92
CA ASN A 328 -3.59 -20.32 -13.87
C ASN A 328 -2.96 -21.39 -12.98
N GLN A 329 -3.71 -21.86 -11.99
CA GLN A 329 -3.38 -23.04 -11.19
C GLN A 329 -4.03 -24.29 -11.77
#